data_AF-A0A1Z9PE41-F1
#
_entry.id   AF-A0A1Z9PE41-F1
#
_cell.length_a   1.000
_cell.length_b   1.000
_cell.length_c   1.000
_cell.angle_alpha   90.00
_cell.angle_beta   90.00
_cell.angle_gamma   90.00
#
_symmetry.space_group_name_H-M   'P 1'
#
loop_
_entity.id
_entity.type
_entity.pdbx_description
1 polymer ?
#
loop_
_entity_poly.entity_id
_entity_poly.type
_entity_poly.pdbx_seq_one_letter_code
_entity_poly.pdbx_strand_id
1 'polypeptide(L)' 'MTNSKKYLVLFTLFFLCFNFSLTAKPFESTYKPLPSINVLIKNANIYDGEGNELLQTDLLIKDGKIEAIGK' A
#
# COMPACT_ATOMS: atom_id res chain seq x y z
N MET A 1 -12.20 18.58 -53.79
CA MET A 1 -11.42 18.80 -52.54
C MET A 1 -9.94 18.60 -52.86
N THR A 2 -9.10 19.64 -52.73
CA THR A 2 -7.67 19.58 -53.07
C THR A 2 -6.94 18.56 -52.17
N ASN A 3 -5.88 17.91 -52.67
CA ASN A 3 -5.14 16.90 -51.91
C ASN A 3 -4.66 17.41 -50.54
N SER A 4 -4.33 18.71 -50.43
CA SER A 4 -4.00 19.38 -49.16
C SER A 4 -5.10 19.29 -48.10
N LYS A 5 -6.38 19.45 -48.48
CA LYS A 5 -7.52 19.34 -47.55
C LYS A 5 -7.74 17.90 -47.08
N LYS A 6 -7.38 16.89 -47.89
CA LYS A 6 -7.47 15.47 -47.51
C LYS A 6 -6.43 15.10 -46.46
N TYR A 7 -5.18 15.57 -46.62
CA TYR A 7 -4.13 15.37 -45.61
C TYR A 7 -4.43 16.13 -44.31
N LEU A 8 -5.02 17.33 -44.39
CA LEU A 8 -5.48 18.06 -43.20
C LEU A 8 -6.52 17.25 -42.42
N VAL A 9 -7.53 16.69 -43.12
CA VAL A 9 -8.57 15.85 -42.50
C VAL A 9 -7.97 14.57 -41.90
N LEU A 10 -7.03 13.93 -42.59
CA LEU A 10 -6.36 12.72 -42.12
C LEU A 10 -5.48 13.00 -40.88
N PHE A 11 -4.79 14.14 -40.86
CA PHE A 11 -3.98 14.58 -39.73
C PHE A 11 -4.85 14.88 -38.50
N THR A 12 -5.99 15.55 -38.69
CA THR A 12 -6.95 15.78 -37.60
C THR A 12 -7.55 14.47 -37.06
N LEU A 13 -7.80 13.48 -37.93
CA LEU A 13 -8.32 12.18 -37.52
C LEU A 13 -7.28 11.37 -36.74
N PHE A 14 -6.01 11.42 -37.15
CA PHE A 14 -4.90 10.77 -36.46
C PHE A 14 -4.67 11.37 -35.06
N PHE A 15 -4.77 12.69 -34.91
CA PHE A 15 -4.62 13.37 -33.63
C PHE A 15 -5.79 13.06 -32.67
N LEU A 16 -7.00 12.83 -33.19
CA LEU A 16 -8.17 12.45 -32.41
C LEU A 16 -8.04 11.06 -31.77
N CYS A 17 -7.33 10.13 -32.42
CA CYS A 17 -7.14 8.76 -31.94
C CYS A 17 -6.06 8.62 -30.85
N PHE A 18 -5.21 9.62 -30.64
CA PHE A 18 -4.01 9.50 -29.80
C PHE A 18 -4.24 9.76 -28.30
N ASN A 19 -5.45 10.14 -27.89
CA ASN A 19 -5.72 10.64 -26.52
C ASN A 19 -6.51 9.68 -25.63
N PHE A 20 -6.66 8.39 -26.00
CA PHE A 20 -7.44 7.45 -25.19
C PHE A 20 -6.54 6.65 -24.24
N SER A 21 -6.33 7.17 -23.03
CA SER A 21 -5.78 6.39 -21.91
C SER A 21 -6.93 5.85 -21.06
N LEU A 22 -7.23 4.56 -21.21
CA LEU A 22 -8.19 3.85 -20.37
C LEU A 22 -7.48 3.32 -19.11
N THR A 23 -7.43 4.13 -18.05
CA THR A 23 -6.93 3.65 -16.75
C THR A 23 -8.10 3.07 -15.95
N ALA A 24 -8.06 1.77 -15.69
CA ALA A 24 -8.99 1.15 -14.76
C ALA A 24 -8.73 1.68 -13.34
N LYS A 25 -9.79 2.08 -12.63
CA LYS A 25 -9.65 2.39 -11.20
C LYS A 25 -9.30 1.11 -10.43
N PRO A 26 -8.37 1.16 -9.47
CA PRO A 26 -8.12 0.02 -8.60
C PRO A 26 -9.40 -0.32 -7.81
N PHE A 27 -9.55 -1.59 -7.45
CA PHE A 27 -10.64 -2.03 -6.60
C PHE A 27 -10.42 -1.50 -5.17
N GLU A 28 -11.44 -0.83 -4.62
CA GLU A 28 -11.38 -0.31 -3.25
C GLU A 28 -11.27 -1.45 -2.23
N SER A 29 -10.36 -1.31 -1.26
CA SER A 29 -10.22 -2.30 -0.20
C SER A 29 -11.47 -2.32 0.67
N THR A 30 -12.12 -3.48 0.81
CA THR A 30 -13.28 -3.70 1.70
C THR A 30 -12.88 -4.22 3.08
N TYR A 31 -11.57 -4.32 3.33
CA TYR A 31 -11.02 -4.82 4.59
C TYR A 31 -11.42 -3.92 5.76
N LYS A 32 -11.90 -4.54 6.84
CA LYS A 32 -12.13 -3.90 8.12
C LYS A 32 -11.22 -4.58 9.14
N PRO A 33 -10.24 -3.88 9.75
CA PRO A 33 -9.39 -4.49 10.75
C PRO A 33 -10.22 -4.91 11.97
N LEU A 34 -9.81 -6.01 12.58
CA LEU A 34 -10.33 -6.39 13.89
C LEU A 34 -9.90 -5.34 14.94
N PRO A 35 -10.72 -5.11 15.98
CA PRO A 35 -10.30 -4.28 17.11
C PRO A 35 -8.99 -4.79 17.70
N SER A 36 -8.13 -3.87 18.14
CA SER A 36 -6.93 -4.25 18.87
C SER A 36 -7.32 -4.91 20.19
N ILE A 37 -6.62 -5.99 20.53
CA ILE A 37 -6.73 -6.65 21.82
C ILE A 37 -5.39 -6.55 22.55
N ASN A 38 -5.44 -6.64 23.87
CA ASN A 38 -4.22 -6.71 24.67
C ASN A 38 -3.58 -8.09 24.47
N VAL A 39 -2.30 -8.10 24.11
CA VAL A 39 -1.52 -9.33 23.88
C VAL A 39 -0.32 -9.33 24.81
N LEU A 40 -0.14 -10.42 25.55
CA LEU A 40 1.06 -10.68 26.34
C LEU A 40 1.80 -11.87 25.71
N ILE A 41 2.95 -11.60 25.13
CA ILE A 41 3.88 -12.65 24.68
C ILE A 41 4.85 -12.87 25.84
N LYS A 42 4.98 -14.12 26.29
CA LYS A 42 5.82 -14.46 27.45
C LYS A 42 7.05 -15.25 27.05
N ASN A 43 8.15 -15.04 27.77
CA ASN A 43 9.39 -15.81 27.65
C ASN A 43 9.88 -15.91 26.20
N ALA A 44 9.79 -14.81 25.45
CA ALA A 44 10.22 -14.74 24.07
C ALA A 44 11.68 -14.30 23.97
N ASN A 45 12.32 -14.66 22.86
CA ASN A 45 13.55 -13.99 22.43
C ASN A 45 13.14 -12.86 21.49
N ILE A 46 13.43 -11.62 21.89
CA ILE A 46 13.04 -10.42 21.15
C ILE A 46 14.29 -9.82 20.49
N TYR A 47 14.17 -9.58 19.19
CA TYR A 47 15.17 -8.88 18.37
C TYR A 47 14.55 -7.55 17.95
N ASP A 48 15.12 -6.43 18.40
CA ASP A 48 14.49 -5.11 18.29
C ASP A 48 14.77 -4.36 16.97
N GLY A 49 15.66 -4.90 16.13
CA GLY A 49 16.07 -4.28 14.88
C GLY A 49 17.17 -3.22 15.04
N GLU A 50 17.57 -2.89 16.26
CA GLU A 50 18.74 -2.05 16.58
C GLU A 50 20.00 -2.88 16.87
N GLY A 51 19.86 -4.21 16.85
CA GLY A 51 20.93 -5.17 17.10
C GLY A 51 20.97 -5.70 18.52
N ASN A 52 19.99 -5.34 19.37
CA ASN A 52 19.88 -5.91 20.71
C ASN A 52 19.11 -7.23 20.68
N GLU A 53 19.48 -8.12 21.60
CA GLU A 53 18.81 -9.40 21.83
C GLU A 53 18.34 -9.48 23.28
N LEU A 54 17.03 -9.54 23.48
CA LEU A 54 16.39 -9.68 24.78
C LEU A 54 15.88 -11.11 24.92
N LEU A 55 16.62 -11.94 25.64
CA LEU A 55 16.30 -13.35 25.82
C LEU A 55 15.31 -13.54 26.98
N GLN A 56 14.39 -14.49 26.83
CA GLN A 56 13.42 -14.85 27.89
C GLN A 56 12.70 -13.63 28.47
N THR A 57 12.19 -12.77 27.58
CA THR A 57 11.59 -11.48 27.90
C THR A 57 10.11 -11.49 27.50
N ASP A 58 9.29 -10.83 28.30
CA ASP A 58 7.87 -10.63 28.07
C ASP A 58 7.63 -9.31 27.31
N LEU A 59 6.63 -9.33 26.42
CA LEU A 59 6.20 -8.20 25.60
C LEU A 59 4.70 -7.97 25.80
N LEU A 60 4.34 -6.79 26.31
CA LEU A 60 2.96 -6.33 26.39
C LEU A 60 2.64 -5.43 25.20
N ILE A 61 1.63 -5.81 24.43
CA ILE A 61 1.04 -5.00 23.36
C ILE A 61 -0.34 -4.56 23.80
N LYS A 62 -0.59 -3.26 23.77
CA LYS A 62 -1.86 -2.62 24.14
C LYS A 62 -2.20 -1.54 23.12
N ASP A 63 -3.47 -1.45 22.71
CA ASP A 63 -3.96 -0.46 21.75
C ASP A 63 -3.11 -0.37 20.46
N GLY A 64 -2.62 -1.53 19.99
CA GLY A 64 -1.79 -1.67 18.79
C GLY A 64 -0.34 -1.18 18.95
N LYS A 65 0.12 -0.91 20.17
CA LYS A 65 1.47 -0.43 20.48
C LYS A 65 2.16 -1.33 21.50
N ILE A 66 3.49 -1.32 21.47
CA ILE A 66 4.30 -1.91 22.55
C ILE A 66 4.16 -1.00 23.76
N GLU A 67 3.57 -1.53 24.83
CA GLU A 67 3.37 -0.83 26.10
C GLU A 67 4.56 -1.08 27.05
N ALA A 68 5.04 -2.32 27.11
CA ALA A 68 6.13 -2.71 27.99
C ALA A 68 6.95 -3.88 27.43
N ILE A 69 8.24 -3.89 27.79
CA ILE A 69 9.19 -4.97 27.52
C ILE A 69 9.93 -5.24 28.83
N GLY A 70 9.98 -6.48 29.30
CA GLY A 70 10.62 -6.80 30.57
C GLY A 70 10.39 -8.23 31.05
N LYS A 71 10.82 -8.52 32.28
CA LYS A 71 10.51 -9.78 32.98
C LYS A 71 9.43 -9.55 34.03
#